data_AF-A0A0Q5C2T4-F1
#
_entry.id   AF-A0A0Q5C2T4-F1
#
_cell.length_a   1.000
_cell.length_b   1.000
_cell.length_c   1.000
_cell.angle_alpha   90.00
_cell.angle_beta   90.00
_cell.angle_gamma   90.00
#
_symmetry.space_group_name_H-M   'P 1'
#
loop_
_entity.id
_entity.type
_entity.pdbx_description
1 polymer ?
#
loop_
_entity_poly.entity_id
_entity_poly.type
_entity_poly.pdbx_seq_one_letter_code
_entity_poly.pdbx_strand_id
1 'polypeptide(L)'
;MDHLTEREAAALALALVAVATASLDGGDDAQQSSERGLIELVNTLSDEPLSARQAEVVSALAVASAAMTTGLSGAVAEQRRCDAHDVLQVAARAVLEHAHDGNGRSA
;
A
#
# COMPACT_ATOMS: atom_id res chain seq x y z
N MET A 1 22.94 5.52 3.35
CA MET A 1 21.70 5.34 2.59
C MET A 1 20.63 5.60 3.60
N ASP A 2 20.01 6.77 3.55
CA ASP A 2 18.99 7.10 4.54
C ASP A 2 17.79 6.19 4.32
N HIS A 3 17.37 5.54 5.39
CA HIS A 3 16.23 4.65 5.36
C HIS A 3 14.96 5.48 5.51
N LEU A 4 13.88 5.04 4.86
CA LEU A 4 12.55 5.59 5.12
C LEU A 4 12.27 5.55 6.62
N THR A 5 11.71 6.62 7.15
CA THR A 5 11.17 6.61 8.51
C THR A 5 10.02 5.60 8.59
N GLU A 6 9.73 5.10 9.79
CA GLU A 6 8.62 4.16 9.99
C GLU A 6 7.27 4.74 9.53
N ARG A 7 7.08 6.06 9.67
CA ARG A 7 5.90 6.75 9.20
C ARG A 7 5.78 6.73 7.67
N GLU A 8 6.89 6.92 6.96
CA GLU A 8 6.91 6.89 5.50
C GLU A 8 6.74 5.47 4.97
N ALA A 9 7.38 4.49 5.62
CA ALA A 9 7.18 3.07 5.31
C ALA A 9 5.71 2.65 5.52
N ALA A 10 5.07 3.11 6.61
CA ALA A 10 3.66 2.86 6.86
C ALA A 10 2.75 3.55 5.82
N ALA A 11 3.06 4.78 5.41
CA ALA A 11 2.32 5.48 4.37
C ALA A 11 2.36 4.71 3.03
N LEU A 12 3.54 4.19 2.65
CA LEU A 12 3.68 3.35 1.45
C LEU A 12 2.90 2.05 1.57
N ALA A 13 2.97 1.36 2.72
CA ALA A 13 2.23 0.14 2.95
C ALA A 13 0.70 0.38 2.88
N LEU A 14 0.19 1.48 3.45
CA LEU A 14 -1.22 1.84 3.34
C LEU A 14 -1.64 2.18 1.91
N ALA A 15 -0.79 2.86 1.14
CA ALA A 15 -1.07 3.13 -0.27
C ALA A 15 -1.18 1.83 -1.08
N LEU A 16 -0.32 0.83 -0.82
CA LEU A 16 -0.42 -0.49 -1.45
C LEU A 16 -1.72 -1.23 -1.07
N VAL A 17 -2.12 -1.17 0.21
CA VAL A 17 -3.42 -1.72 0.66
C VAL A 17 -4.58 -1.02 -0.02
N ALA A 18 -4.51 0.31 -0.22
CA ALA A 18 -5.53 1.05 -0.94
C ALA A 18 -5.63 0.62 -2.41
N VAL A 19 -4.51 0.43 -3.11
CA VAL A 19 -4.51 -0.09 -4.50
C VAL A 19 -5.11 -1.50 -4.53
N ALA A 20 -4.72 -2.40 -3.63
CA ALA A 20 -5.28 -3.76 -3.56
C ALA A 20 -6.79 -3.76 -3.28
N THR A 21 -7.25 -2.87 -2.39
CA THR A 21 -8.67 -2.68 -2.07
C THR A 21 -9.44 -2.19 -3.28
N ALA A 22 -8.90 -1.23 -4.03
CA ALA A 22 -9.50 -0.74 -5.25
C ALA A 22 -9.58 -1.83 -6.34
N SER A 23 -8.59 -2.73 -6.43
CA SER A 23 -8.60 -3.86 -7.36
C SER A 23 -9.67 -4.92 -7.06
N LEU A 24 -10.22 -4.96 -5.84
CA LEU A 24 -11.27 -5.92 -5.48
C LEU A 24 -12.67 -5.47 -5.91
N ASP A 25 -13.01 -4.20 -5.71
CA ASP A 25 -14.40 -3.73 -5.83
C ASP A 25 -14.53 -2.28 -6.35
N GLY A 26 -13.42 -1.61 -6.64
CA GLY A 26 -13.41 -0.18 -6.98
C GLY A 26 -13.64 0.16 -8.45
N GLY A 27 -13.49 -0.82 -9.36
CA GLY A 27 -13.48 -0.60 -10.80
C GLY A 27 -12.24 0.17 -11.29
N ASP A 28 -12.11 0.29 -12.62
CA ASP A 28 -10.89 0.82 -13.27
C ASP A 28 -10.54 2.24 -12.80
N ASP A 29 -11.54 3.10 -12.56
CA ASP A 29 -11.32 4.49 -12.11
C ASP A 29 -10.72 4.55 -10.70
N ALA A 30 -11.21 3.74 -9.76
CA ALA A 30 -10.69 3.71 -8.40
C ALA A 30 -9.27 3.13 -8.36
N GLN A 31 -9.00 2.12 -9.20
CA GLN A 31 -7.68 1.55 -9.34
C GLN A 31 -6.69 2.60 -9.89
N GLN A 32 -7.03 3.26 -11.00
CA GLN A 32 -6.18 4.29 -11.59
C GLN A 32 -5.93 5.46 -10.62
N SER A 33 -6.95 5.88 -9.87
CA SER A 33 -6.80 6.92 -8.86
C SER A 33 -5.85 6.51 -7.74
N SER A 34 -5.96 5.26 -7.25
CA SER A 34 -5.11 4.73 -6.19
C SER A 34 -3.67 4.54 -6.64
N GLU A 35 -3.44 4.05 -7.87
CA GLU A 35 -2.10 3.94 -8.47
C GLU A 35 -1.43 5.30 -8.61
N ARG A 36 -2.16 6.31 -9.11
CA ARG A 36 -1.65 7.68 -9.19
C ARG A 36 -1.29 8.24 -7.81
N GLY A 37 -2.13 8.02 -6.80
CA GLY A 37 -1.86 8.44 -5.43
C GLY A 37 -0.57 7.82 -4.86
N LEU A 38 -0.29 6.55 -5.18
CA LEU A 38 0.96 5.90 -4.80
C LEU A 38 2.17 6.52 -5.52
N ILE A 39 2.08 6.82 -6.81
CA ILE A 39 3.17 7.48 -7.55
C ILE A 39 3.44 8.88 -6.97
N GLU A 40 2.40 9.64 -6.67
CA GLU A 40 2.50 10.96 -6.02
C GLU A 40 3.14 10.87 -4.63
N LEU A 41 2.79 9.84 -3.85
CA LEU A 41 3.41 9.57 -2.56
C LEU A 41 4.90 9.26 -2.72
N VAL A 42 5.28 8.32 -3.58
CA VAL A 42 6.69 7.97 -3.80
C VAL A 42 7.49 9.18 -4.29
N ASN A 43 6.90 10.01 -5.15
CA ASN A 43 7.51 11.25 -5.62
C ASN A 43 7.73 12.26 -4.47
N THR A 44 6.81 12.34 -3.50
CA THR A 44 6.94 13.20 -2.32
C THR A 44 8.02 12.70 -1.34
N LEU A 45 8.23 11.39 -1.30
CA LEU A 45 9.26 10.74 -0.47
C LEU A 45 10.65 10.72 -1.13
N SER A 46 10.76 11.18 -2.37
CA SER A 46 12.01 11.22 -3.13
C SER A 46 12.65 12.60 -3.02
N ASP A 47 13.98 12.65 -2.89
CA ASP A 47 14.73 13.93 -2.84
C ASP A 47 14.60 14.73 -4.15
N GLU A 48 14.45 14.02 -5.26
CA GLU A 48 14.27 14.58 -6.60
C GLU A 48 12.96 14.05 -7.22
N PRO A 49 12.30 14.83 -8.09
CA PRO A 49 11.13 14.36 -8.83
C PRO A 49 11.43 13.09 -9.63
N LEU A 50 10.51 12.15 -9.62
CA LEU A 50 10.61 10.93 -10.41
C LEU A 50 10.67 11.27 -11.89
N SER A 51 11.64 10.68 -12.59
CA SER A 51 11.61 10.63 -14.05
C SER A 51 10.40 9.82 -14.53
N ALA A 52 9.99 10.04 -15.79
CA ALA A 52 8.91 9.28 -16.41
C ALA A 52 9.12 7.76 -16.30
N ARG A 53 10.36 7.30 -16.50
CA ARG A 53 10.69 5.88 -16.40
C ARG A 53 10.57 5.34 -14.97
N GLN A 54 10.93 6.14 -13.96
CA GLN A 54 10.77 5.73 -12.56
C GLN A 54 9.29 5.66 -12.18
N ALA A 55 8.46 6.61 -12.63
CA ALA A 55 7.02 6.56 -12.41
C ALA A 55 6.37 5.31 -13.05
N GLU A 56 6.78 4.93 -14.26
CA GLU A 56 6.34 3.65 -14.88
C GLU A 56 6.73 2.43 -14.04
N VAL A 57 7.95 2.41 -13.50
CA VAL A 57 8.41 1.31 -12.63
C VAL A 57 7.58 1.26 -11.34
N VAL A 58 7.32 2.40 -10.71
CA VAL A 58 6.46 2.47 -9.51
C VAL A 58 5.05 1.97 -9.82
N SER A 59 4.47 2.35 -10.96
CA SER A 59 3.18 1.83 -11.41
C SER A 59 3.19 0.31 -11.58
N ALA A 60 4.21 -0.26 -12.24
CA ALA A 60 4.32 -1.71 -12.40
C ALA A 60 4.46 -2.44 -11.05
N LEU A 61 5.24 -1.87 -10.12
CA LEU A 61 5.38 -2.40 -8.76
C LEU A 61 4.07 -2.31 -7.97
N ALA A 62 3.29 -1.24 -8.15
CA ALA A 62 1.98 -1.07 -7.56
C ALA A 62 1.04 -2.19 -7.98
N VAL A 63 0.92 -2.43 -9.29
CA VAL A 63 0.06 -3.49 -9.87
C VAL A 63 0.48 -4.87 -9.35
N ALA A 64 1.78 -5.19 -9.39
CA ALA A 64 2.28 -6.47 -8.89
C ALA A 64 2.00 -6.66 -7.40
N SER A 65 2.23 -5.62 -6.59
CA SER A 65 2.01 -5.66 -5.15
C SER A 65 0.52 -5.74 -4.79
N ALA A 66 -0.33 -5.07 -5.56
CA ALA A 66 -1.78 -5.15 -5.43
C ALA A 66 -2.25 -6.57 -5.73
N ALA A 67 -1.82 -7.17 -6.85
CA ALA A 67 -2.17 -8.55 -7.18
C ALA A 67 -1.74 -9.55 -6.09
N MET A 68 -0.53 -9.40 -5.55
CA MET A 68 -0.06 -10.25 -4.43
C MET A 68 -0.90 -10.04 -3.17
N THR A 69 -1.19 -8.79 -2.80
CA THR A 69 -1.96 -8.44 -1.59
C THR A 69 -3.40 -8.92 -1.70
N THR A 70 -4.04 -8.74 -2.86
CA THR A 70 -5.38 -9.24 -3.17
C THR A 70 -5.43 -10.76 -3.14
N GLY A 71 -4.48 -11.45 -3.79
CA GLY A 71 -4.40 -12.91 -3.78
C GLY A 71 -4.19 -13.49 -2.38
N LEU A 72 -3.29 -12.91 -1.60
CA LEU A 72 -3.07 -13.30 -0.20
C LEU A 72 -4.30 -13.05 0.66
N SER A 73 -4.95 -11.90 0.50
CA SER A 73 -6.18 -11.56 1.23
C SER A 73 -7.30 -12.53 0.91
N GLY A 74 -7.46 -12.92 -0.36
CA GLY A 74 -8.41 -13.95 -0.77
C GLY A 74 -8.12 -15.33 -0.15
N ALA A 75 -6.86 -15.76 -0.14
CA ALA A 75 -6.47 -17.03 0.47
C ALA A 75 -6.71 -17.06 1.99
N VAL A 76 -6.41 -15.95 2.68
CA VAL A 76 -6.69 -15.81 4.12
C VAL A 76 -8.20 -15.77 4.39
N ALA A 77 -8.95 -15.04 3.56
CA ALA A 77 -10.41 -14.94 3.68
C ALA A 77 -11.08 -16.32 3.52
N GLU A 78 -10.64 -17.12 2.54
CA GLU A 78 -11.11 -18.50 2.36
C GLU A 78 -10.82 -19.36 3.59
N GLN A 79 -9.58 -19.31 4.11
CA GLN A 79 -9.18 -20.07 5.29
C GLN A 79 -9.98 -19.68 6.55
N ARG A 80 -10.33 -18.40 6.69
CA ARG A 80 -11.03 -17.83 7.86
C ARG A 80 -12.55 -17.76 7.70
N ARG A 81 -13.07 -18.06 6.50
CA ARG A 81 -14.50 -17.93 6.13
C ARG A 81 -15.03 -16.51 6.41
N CYS A 82 -14.27 -15.50 5.99
CA CYS A 82 -14.65 -14.08 6.08
C CYS A 82 -14.53 -13.41 4.71
N ASP A 83 -14.82 -12.11 4.65
CA ASP A 83 -14.63 -11.33 3.43
C ASP A 83 -13.15 -10.94 3.23
N ALA A 84 -12.69 -10.81 1.99
CA ALA A 84 -11.34 -10.33 1.68
C ALA A 84 -11.15 -8.85 2.04
N HIS A 85 -12.22 -8.04 1.98
CA HIS A 85 -12.21 -6.67 2.48
C HIS A 85 -11.95 -6.60 3.98
N ASP A 86 -12.50 -7.52 4.77
CA ASP A 86 -12.24 -7.57 6.21
C ASP A 86 -10.75 -7.83 6.48
N VAL A 87 -10.13 -8.72 5.69
CA VAL A 87 -8.69 -9.01 5.79
C VAL A 87 -7.85 -7.78 5.45
N LEU A 88 -8.17 -7.07 4.36
CA LEU A 88 -7.47 -5.84 3.99
C LEU A 88 -7.66 -4.73 5.03
N GLN A 89 -8.84 -4.59 5.62
CA GLN A 89 -9.10 -3.63 6.69
C GLN A 89 -8.27 -3.94 7.94
N VAL A 90 -8.15 -5.22 8.31
CA VAL A 90 -7.29 -5.66 9.42
C VAL A 90 -5.82 -5.41 9.09
N ALA A 91 -5.38 -5.67 7.86
CA ALA A 91 -4.02 -5.36 7.42
C ALA A 91 -3.71 -3.85 7.53
N ALA A 92 -4.61 -2.99 7.07
CA ALA A 92 -4.47 -1.54 7.20
C ALA A 92 -4.37 -1.09 8.67
N ARG A 93 -5.20 -1.66 9.56
CA ARG A 93 -5.11 -1.38 11.01
C ARG A 93 -3.77 -1.80 11.58
N ALA A 94 -3.28 -2.99 11.25
CA ALA A 94 -1.98 -3.48 11.71
C ALA A 94 -0.83 -2.57 11.26
N VAL A 95 -0.88 -2.04 10.04
CA VAL A 95 0.11 -1.06 9.55
C VAL A 95 0.06 0.23 10.38
N LEU A 96 -1.14 0.74 10.66
CA LEU A 96 -1.31 1.95 11.48
C LEU A 96 -0.80 1.75 12.91
N GLU A 97 -1.11 0.61 13.53
CA GLU A 97 -0.64 0.26 14.87
C GLU A 97 0.89 0.18 14.91
N HIS A 98 1.50 -0.50 13.94
CA HIS A 98 2.96 -0.60 13.84
C HIS A 98 3.64 0.77 13.67
N ALA A 99 3.03 1.67 12.90
CA ALA A 99 3.52 3.04 12.72
C ALA A 99 3.47 3.86 14.01
N HIS A 100 2.53 3.57 14.92
CA HIS A 100 2.42 4.24 16.23
C HIS A 100 3.42 3.69 17.25
N ASP A 101 3.64 2.38 17.27
CA ASP A 101 4.56 1.73 18.21
C ASP A 101 6.03 2.15 18.00
N GLY A 102 6.41 2.41 16.75
CA GLY A 102 7.72 2.94 16.39
C GLY A 102 8.03 4.32 17.01
N ASN A 103 7.01 5.17 17.13
CA ASN A 103 7.12 6.51 17.70
C ASN A 103 7.15 6.51 19.24
N GLY A 104 6.72 5.41 19.88
CA GLY A 104 6.60 5.27 21.34
C GLY A 104 7.82 4.67 22.04
N ARG A 105 8.83 4.18 21.32
CA ARG A 105 9.99 3.46 21.89
C ARG A 105 11.30 4.23 21.88
N SER A 106 11.22 5.55 21.70
CA SER A 106 12.31 6.50 21.95
C SER A 106 11.94 7.42 23.13
N ALA A 107 11.99 6.89 24.35
CA ALA A 107 11.95 7.65 25.60
C ALA A 107 12.86 6.98 26.63
#